data_AF-A0A2M7QGJ0-F1
#
_entry.id   AF-A0A2M7QGJ0-F1
#
_cell.length_a   1.000
_cell.length_b   1.000
_cell.length_c   1.000
_cell.angle_alpha   90.00
_cell.angle_beta   90.00
_cell.angle_gamma   90.00
#
_symmetry.space_group_name_H-M   'P 1'
#
loop_
_entity.id
_entity.type
_entity.pdbx_description
1 polymer ?
#
loop_
_entity_poly.entity_id
_entity_poly.type
_entity_poly.pdbx_seq_one_letter_code
_entity_poly.pdbx_strand_id
1 'polypeptide(L)' 'MTNLWDYDKKELEKTEEGRIKILERLINFGVYLKDRQKIPVDQVKKYWNRLKLEPGRRNFLKFIIWGK' A
#
# COMPACT_ATOMS: atom_id res chain seq x y z
N MET A 1 -18.90 4.19 7.20
CA MET A 1 -17.47 4.16 7.59
C MET A 1 -16.77 3.19 6.64
N THR A 2 -15.73 3.63 5.94
CA THR A 2 -14.93 2.76 5.08
C THR A 2 -13.77 2.25 5.92
N ASN A 3 -14.01 1.19 6.68
CA ASN A 3 -12.98 0.61 7.54
C ASN A 3 -11.95 -0.09 6.66
N LEU A 4 -10.67 0.24 6.84
CA LEU A 4 -9.56 -0.52 6.29
C LEU A 4 -9.17 -1.57 7.33
N TRP A 5 -9.75 -2.77 7.22
CA TRP A 5 -9.65 -3.79 8.27
C TRP A 5 -10.21 -3.24 9.59
N ASP A 6 -9.39 -3.18 10.64
CA ASP A 6 -9.74 -2.66 11.96
C ASP A 6 -9.50 -1.14 12.13
N TYR A 7 -9.06 -0.45 11.06
CA TYR A 7 -8.67 0.97 11.14
C TYR A 7 -9.67 1.88 10.44
N ASP A 8 -9.88 3.08 11.00
CA ASP A 8 -10.53 4.16 10.27
C ASP A 8 -9.57 4.69 9.19
N LYS A 9 -9.93 4.42 7.93
CA LYS A 9 -9.16 4.85 6.77
C LYS A 9 -9.02 6.37 6.71
N LYS A 10 -10.07 7.12 7.05
CA LYS A 10 -10.07 8.59 6.96
C LYS A 10 -9.10 9.21 7.95
N GLU A 11 -8.97 8.62 9.14
CA GLU A 11 -8.02 9.07 10.16
C GLU A 11 -6.57 8.78 9.73
N LEU A 12 -6.31 7.60 9.16
CA LEU A 12 -4.98 7.25 8.65
C LEU A 12 -4.56 8.11 7.45
N GLU A 13 -5.50 8.55 6.61
CA GLU A 13 -5.18 9.40 5.45
C GLU A 13 -4.74 10.83 5.83
N LYS A 14 -4.97 11.28 7.07
CA LYS A 14 -4.57 12.61 7.53
C LYS A 14 -3.07 12.78 7.65
N THR A 15 -2.36 11.70 7.99
CA THR A 15 -0.91 11.73 8.24
C THR A 15 -0.14 11.00 7.14
N GLU A 16 1.14 11.34 6.98
CA GLU A 16 1.99 10.65 6.00
C GLU A 16 2.25 9.19 6.40
N GLU A 17 2.52 8.96 7.68
CA GLU A 17 2.73 7.63 8.26
C GLU A 17 1.50 6.75 8.08
N GLY A 18 0.30 7.31 8.24
CA GLY A 18 -0.93 6.59 8.03
C GLY A 18 -1.16 6.23 6.56
N ARG A 19 -0.83 7.12 5.61
CA ARG A 19 -0.86 6.81 4.17
C ARG A 19 0.13 5.71 3.80
N ILE A 20 1.33 5.71 4.38
CA ILE A 20 2.32 4.64 4.19
C ILE A 20 1.76 3.32 4.73
N LYS A 21 1.19 3.32 5.94
CA LYS A 21 0.60 2.13 6.55
C LYS A 21 -0.56 1.55 5.73
N ILE A 22 -1.38 2.43 5.13
CA ILE A 22 -2.42 2.02 4.17
C ILE A 22 -1.77 1.31 2.97
N LEU A 23 -0.76 1.92 2.36
CA LEU A 23 -0.08 1.39 1.18
C LEU A 23 0.64 0.06 1.45
N GLU A 24 1.29 -0.09 2.60
CA GLU A 24 1.89 -1.34 3.06
C GLU A 24 0.84 -2.45 3.18
N ARG A 25 -0.29 -2.17 3.83
CA ARG A 25 -1.37 -3.14 3.98
C ARG A 25 -1.99 -3.54 2.65
N LEU A 26 -2.23 -2.56 1.77
CA LEU A 26 -2.73 -2.79 0.42
C LEU A 26 -1.86 -3.78 -0.35
N ILE A 27 -0.54 -3.60 -0.30
CA ILE A 27 0.40 -4.48 -0.98
C ILE A 27 0.48 -5.84 -0.29
N ASN A 28 0.68 -5.85 1.03
CA ASN A 28 1.00 -7.07 1.78
C ASN A 28 -0.18 -8.02 1.97
N PHE A 29 -1.40 -7.51 2.07
CA PHE A 29 -2.55 -8.35 2.37
C PHE A 29 -3.61 -8.29 1.28
N GLY A 30 -3.41 -7.42 0.29
CA GLY A 30 -4.52 -6.96 -0.52
C GLY A 30 -5.52 -6.21 0.36
N VAL A 31 -6.61 -5.84 -0.26
CA VAL A 31 -7.79 -5.35 0.45
C VAL A 31 -8.99 -5.97 -0.23
N TYR A 32 -9.96 -6.38 0.58
CA TYR A 32 -11.32 -6.62 0.11
C TYR A 32 -11.96 -5.27 -0.21
N LEU A 33 -11.48 -4.59 -1.25
CA LEU A 33 -12.23 -3.48 -1.80
C LEU A 33 -13.21 -4.10 -2.78
N LYS A 34 -14.49 -4.01 -2.41
CA LYS A 34 -15.64 -4.13 -3.32
C LYS A 34 -15.38 -3.46 -4.67
N ASP A 35 -14.58 -2.41 -4.67
CA ASP A 35 -14.15 -1.64 -5.81
C ASP A 35 -12.70 -2.02 -6.15
N ARG A 36 -12.45 -2.45 -7.39
CA ARG A 36 -11.15 -2.91 -7.91
C ARG A 36 -10.09 -1.79 -7.99
N GLN A 37 -9.80 -1.11 -6.89
CA GLN A 37 -8.82 -0.02 -6.84
C GLN A 37 -7.42 -0.56 -7.12
N LYS A 38 -6.79 0.01 -8.15
CA LYS A 38 -5.40 -0.29 -8.51
C LYS A 38 -4.45 0.32 -7.48
N ILE A 39 -3.32 -0.33 -7.27
CA ILE A 39 -2.24 0.19 -6.41
C ILE A 39 -1.63 1.43 -7.10
N PRO A 40 -1.57 2.59 -6.44
CA PRO A 40 -1.00 3.81 -7.02
C PRO A 40 0.54 3.73 -7.08
N VAL A 41 1.07 3.47 -8.28
CA VAL A 41 2.51 3.21 -8.51
C VAL A 41 3.40 4.40 -8.12
N ASP A 42 2.92 5.63 -8.31
CA ASP A 42 3.59 6.87 -7.91
C ASP A 42 3.85 6.93 -6.40
N GLN A 43 2.84 6.58 -5.59
CA GLN A 43 2.99 6.52 -4.13
C GLN A 43 3.93 5.39 -3.71
N VAL A 44 3.87 4.24 -4.39
CA VAL A 44 4.79 3.12 -4.14
C VAL A 44 6.23 3.54 -4.40
N LYS A 45 6.50 4.24 -5.51
CA LYS A 45 7.82 4.78 -5.82
C LYS A 45 8.27 5.81 -4.78
N LYS A 46 7.40 6.76 -4.43
CA LYS A 46 7.69 7.82 -3.45
C LYS A 46 8.10 7.24 -2.10
N TYR A 47 7.40 6.20 -1.64
CA TYR A 47 7.59 5.63 -0.31
C TYR A 47 8.40 4.33 -0.27
N TRP A 48 8.99 3.89 -1.38
CA TRP A 48 9.64 2.59 -1.53
C TRP A 48 10.63 2.21 -0.41
N ASN A 49 11.41 3.19 0.06
CA ASN A 49 12.41 3.01 1.11
C ASN A 49 11.81 2.95 2.53
N ARG A 50 10.58 3.44 2.71
CA ARG A 50 9.84 3.42 3.98
C ARG A 50 8.90 2.21 4.09
N LEU A 51 8.45 1.66 2.96
CA LEU A 51 7.52 0.54 2.92
C LEU A 51 8.13 -0.76 3.47
N LYS A 52 7.49 -1.30 4.50
CA LYS A 52 7.75 -2.64 5.07
C LYS A 52 6.92 -3.67 4.33
N LEU A 53 7.45 -4.16 3.21
CA LEU A 53 6.78 -5.13 2.35
C LEU A 53 7.32 -6.54 2.59
N GLU A 54 6.43 -7.53 2.50
CA GLU A 54 6.81 -8.94 2.48
C GLU A 54 7.82 -9.19 1.35
N PRO A 55 8.93 -9.95 1.58
CA PRO A 55 10.03 -10.04 0.63
C PRO A 55 9.62 -10.43 -0.79
N GLY A 56 8.74 -11.42 -0.94
CA GLY A 56 8.24 -11.86 -2.24
C GLY A 56 7.47 -10.76 -2.99
N ARG A 57 6.63 -10.01 -2.27
CA ARG A 57 5.86 -8.89 -2.84
C ARG A 57 6.76 -7.72 -3.21
N ARG A 58 7.76 -7.44 -2.37
CA ARG A 58 8.78 -6.41 -2.66
C ARG A 58 9.53 -6.75 -3.95
N ASN A 59 10.00 -7.99 -4.09
CA ASN A 59 10.72 -8.42 -5.28
C ASN A 59 9.83 -8.39 -6.54
N PHE A 60 8.60 -8.89 -6.44
CA PHE A 60 7.65 -8.82 -7.54
C PHE A 60 7.35 -7.38 -7.97
N LEU A 61 7.01 -6.49 -7.04
CA LEU A 61 6.78 -5.07 -7.36
C LEU A 61 8.03 -4.40 -7.90
N LYS A 62 9.21 -4.77 -7.41
CA LYS A 62 10.48 -4.24 -7.92
C LYS A 62 10.66 -4.60 -9.39
N PHE A 63 10.36 -5.84 -9.75
CA PHE A 63 10.39 -6.32 -11.12
C PHE A 63 9.38 -5.58 -11.99
N ILE A 64 8.14 -5.43 -11.55
CA ILE A 64 7.11 -4.73 -12.32
C ILE A 64 7.43 -3.24 -12.53
N ILE A 65 7.95 -2.56 -11.50
CA ILE A 65 8.15 -1.11 -11.53
C ILE A 65 9.46 -0.72 -12.25
N TRP A 66 10.52 -1.52 -12.10
CA TRP A 66 11.86 -1.18 -12.58
C TRP A 66 12.45 -2.21 -13.56
N GLY A 67 11.75 -3.31 -13.86
CA GLY A 67 12.25 -4.37 -14.74
C GLY A 67 13.43 -5.16 -14.15
N LYS A 68 13.56 -5.19 -12.82
CA LYS A 68 14.71 -5.75 -12.09
C LYS A 68 14.36 -6.89 -11.16
#